data_AF-A0A915MW78-F1
#
_entry.id   AF-A0A915MW78-F1
#
_cell.length_a   1.000
_cell.length_b   1.000
_cell.length_c   1.000
_cell.angle_alpha   90.00
_cell.angle_beta   90.00
_cell.angle_gamma   90.00
#
_symmetry.space_group_name_H-M   'P 1'
#
loop_
_entity.id
_entity.type
_entity.pdbx_description
1 polymer ?
#
loop_
_entity_poly.entity_id
_entity_poly.type
_entity_poly.pdbx_seq_one_letter_code
_entity_poly.pdbx_strand_id
1 'polypeptide(L)'
;MMSRRRSRAGSLAHLNPSPTASGGYSNLRNSSTKMHHIGIDQIARLAAEEARKEQQRQAQEGFGAIGRKSGGLGGKEKVTIILNCVVLAMEQHLPKNDKKPMSEKLEKTEPIFMAIFCIECVLKVIAFGFVMHKGSYLRSGWNIMDFIVVVTGVLTMMPFSPSGGDKSEGVDLRTLRAVRVLRPLKLVSGIPSLQVVLKSILCAMAPLLQIGLLVLFAIVIFAIIGLEFYSSAFHAACYNEFGEIVNLSEKPFPCSNKSASTGAYNCDVPGAICLSQWIGPNYGITSFDNIAFAMITVFQCITMEGWTTIMYYTNDSLGSTYNWAYFIPLIVLGSFFMLNLVLGVLSGEFAKERMQQINRELEGYIEWIFAAEDVILQEERTTDEERVTIMEDDDLVVDNRLGNNRLGADNM
;
A
#
# COMPACT_ATOMS: atom_id res chain seq x y z
N MET A 1 -16.04 24.35 39.54
CA MET A 1 -16.98 24.60 40.66
C MET A 1 -18.35 24.87 40.06
N MET A 2 -19.25 23.89 40.11
CA MET A 2 -20.42 23.83 41.02
C MET A 2 -21.40 25.00 40.81
N SER A 3 -22.72 24.85 40.75
CA SER A 3 -23.66 23.72 40.74
C SER A 3 -25.07 24.34 40.82
N ARG A 4 -26.06 23.72 40.16
CA ARG A 4 -27.50 23.68 40.52
C ARG A 4 -28.33 24.97 40.52
N ARG A 5 -29.42 24.93 39.74
CA ARG A 5 -30.83 25.00 40.23
C ARG A 5 -31.63 23.95 39.42
N ARG A 6 -32.35 22.95 39.96
CA ARG A 6 -33.29 22.81 41.10
C ARG A 6 -34.70 23.33 40.80
N SER A 7 -35.65 22.39 40.93
CA SER A 7 -37.03 22.51 41.44
C SER A 7 -38.08 23.09 40.51
N ARG A 8 -39.36 22.72 40.56
CA ARG A 8 -40.25 21.81 41.34
C ARG A 8 -41.63 21.99 40.63
N ALA A 9 -42.65 21.14 40.69
CA ALA A 9 -43.40 20.61 41.82
C ALA A 9 -44.45 19.67 41.20
N GLY A 10 -44.73 18.49 41.75
CA GLY A 10 -45.72 18.30 42.83
C GLY A 10 -46.79 17.33 42.28
N SER A 11 -47.44 16.45 43.03
CA SER A 11 -47.62 16.32 44.47
C SER A 11 -48.29 14.95 44.73
N LEU A 12 -47.89 14.27 45.82
CA LEU A 12 -48.68 13.51 46.84
C LEU A 12 -49.94 12.71 46.43
N ALA A 13 -50.28 11.52 46.95
CA ALA A 13 -50.11 10.90 48.28
C ALA A 13 -50.40 9.37 48.17
N HIS A 14 -49.59 8.48 48.75
CA HIS A 14 -49.82 7.75 50.03
C HIS A 14 -51.15 6.99 50.18
N LEU A 15 -51.08 5.65 50.27
CA LEU A 15 -51.39 4.85 51.48
C LEU A 15 -51.03 3.36 51.28
N ASN A 16 -50.25 2.85 52.24
CA ASN A 16 -49.91 1.43 52.47
C ASN A 16 -50.90 0.89 53.54
N PRO A 17 -51.16 -0.43 53.68
CA PRO A 17 -50.18 -1.33 54.33
C PRO A 17 -50.18 -2.80 53.89
N SER A 18 -49.04 -3.46 54.13
CA SER A 18 -48.78 -4.92 54.17
C SER A 18 -49.48 -5.63 55.36
N PRO A 19 -49.33 -6.96 55.60
CA PRO A 19 -49.11 -8.15 54.73
C PRO A 19 -50.08 -9.33 55.06
N THR A 20 -50.20 -10.36 54.20
CA THR A 20 -50.11 -11.81 54.57
C THR A 20 -50.41 -12.79 53.43
N ALA A 21 -49.45 -13.71 53.24
CA ALA A 21 -49.55 -15.15 52.95
C ALA A 21 -50.15 -15.74 51.65
N SER A 22 -49.41 -16.75 51.17
CA SER A 22 -49.66 -17.74 50.09
C SER A 22 -49.39 -17.22 48.66
N GLY A 23 -48.41 -17.69 47.89
CA GLY A 23 -47.53 -18.85 48.02
C GLY A 23 -47.70 -19.75 46.80
N GLY A 24 -46.75 -19.68 45.86
CA GLY A 24 -46.39 -20.84 45.04
C GLY A 24 -46.82 -20.89 43.57
N TYR A 25 -46.62 -19.84 42.75
CA TYR A 25 -46.65 -20.01 41.27
C TYR A 25 -45.71 -19.08 40.46
N SER A 26 -44.83 -18.31 41.10
CA SER A 26 -43.96 -17.33 40.42
C SER A 26 -42.48 -17.72 40.30
N ASN A 27 -42.05 -18.86 40.85
CA ASN A 27 -40.63 -19.25 40.89
C ASN A 27 -40.16 -20.19 39.76
N LEU A 28 -41.07 -20.84 39.01
CA LEU A 28 -40.66 -21.76 37.93
C LEU A 28 -40.48 -21.06 36.59
N ARG A 29 -41.23 -19.98 36.34
CA ARG A 29 -41.13 -19.23 35.07
C ARG A 29 -39.90 -18.31 35.00
N ASN A 30 -39.35 -17.87 36.14
CA ASN A 30 -38.12 -17.06 36.19
C ASN A 30 -36.83 -17.88 36.20
N SER A 31 -36.87 -19.17 36.59
CA SER A 31 -35.71 -20.07 36.48
C SER A 31 -35.53 -20.60 35.07
N SER A 32 -36.62 -20.92 34.34
CA SER A 32 -36.51 -21.44 32.97
C SER A 32 -35.92 -20.42 31.99
N THR A 33 -36.37 -19.16 32.01
CA THR A 33 -35.81 -18.10 31.16
C THR A 33 -34.39 -17.69 31.55
N LYS A 34 -34.01 -17.78 32.83
CA LYS A 34 -32.62 -17.59 33.28
C LYS A 34 -31.72 -18.75 32.86
N MET A 35 -32.21 -19.99 32.92
CA MET A 35 -31.45 -21.19 32.52
C MET A 35 -31.25 -21.23 30.99
N HIS A 36 -32.25 -20.79 30.21
CA HIS A 36 -32.14 -20.60 28.75
C HIS A 36 -31.17 -19.47 28.37
N HIS A 37 -31.21 -18.31 29.03
CA HIS A 37 -30.27 -17.22 28.78
C HIS A 37 -28.82 -17.57 29.17
N ILE A 38 -28.62 -18.34 30.25
CA ILE A 38 -27.29 -18.84 30.64
C ILE A 38 -26.78 -19.88 29.63
N GLY A 39 -27.67 -20.74 29.11
CA GLY A 39 -27.33 -21.72 28.07
C GLY A 39 -26.88 -21.07 26.76
N ILE A 40 -27.60 -20.06 26.28
CA ILE A 40 -27.26 -19.34 25.04
C ILE A 40 -25.96 -18.54 25.19
N ASP A 41 -25.75 -17.86 26.33
CA ASP A 41 -24.49 -17.12 26.58
C ASP A 41 -23.29 -18.07 26.69
N GLN A 42 -23.51 -19.30 27.18
CA GLN A 42 -22.47 -20.33 27.29
C GLN A 42 -22.16 -21.00 25.95
N ILE A 43 -23.17 -21.25 25.11
CA ILE A 43 -23.00 -21.72 23.73
C ILE A 43 -22.29 -20.67 22.88
N ALA A 44 -22.67 -19.39 22.99
CA ALA A 44 -22.01 -18.30 22.27
C ALA A 44 -20.53 -18.15 22.68
N ARG A 45 -20.20 -18.32 23.97
CA ARG A 45 -18.81 -18.32 24.44
C ARG A 45 -18.02 -19.52 23.91
N LEU A 46 -18.62 -20.71 23.92
CA LEU A 46 -17.98 -21.92 23.38
C LEU A 46 -17.72 -21.81 21.88
N ALA A 47 -18.71 -21.32 21.10
CA ALA A 47 -18.57 -21.07 19.67
C ALA A 47 -17.51 -19.99 19.36
N ALA A 48 -17.47 -18.90 20.15
CA ALA A 48 -16.44 -17.86 20.00
C ALA A 48 -15.03 -18.38 20.35
N GLU A 49 -14.92 -19.28 21.32
CA GLU A 49 -13.65 -19.91 21.69
C GLU A 49 -13.19 -20.91 20.64
N GLU A 50 -14.12 -21.65 20.03
CA GLU A 50 -13.87 -22.59 18.94
C GLU A 50 -13.50 -21.85 17.64
N ALA A 51 -14.17 -20.75 17.31
CA ALA A 51 -13.79 -19.87 16.19
C ALA A 51 -12.39 -19.25 16.37
N ARG A 52 -12.01 -18.87 17.60
CA ARG A 52 -10.63 -18.41 17.90
C ARG A 52 -9.61 -19.53 17.75
N LYS A 53 -9.94 -20.75 18.18
CA LYS A 53 -9.07 -21.94 18.01
C LYS A 53 -8.93 -22.30 16.54
N GLU A 54 -9.99 -22.16 15.74
CA GLU A 54 -9.98 -22.42 14.29
C GLU A 54 -9.16 -21.34 13.56
N GLN A 55 -9.30 -20.05 13.90
CA GLN A 55 -8.43 -18.99 13.39
C GLN A 55 -6.96 -19.21 13.76
N GLN A 56 -6.67 -19.66 14.99
CA GLN A 56 -5.31 -20.01 15.42
C GLN A 56 -4.78 -21.23 14.68
N ARG A 57 -5.61 -22.26 14.44
CA ARG A 57 -5.26 -23.43 13.61
C ARG A 57 -4.99 -23.02 12.17
N GLN A 58 -5.83 -22.22 11.54
CA GLN A 58 -5.61 -21.71 10.19
C GLN A 58 -4.35 -20.84 10.10
N ALA A 59 -4.05 -20.04 11.12
CA ALA A 59 -2.80 -19.27 11.20
C ALA A 59 -1.56 -20.18 11.38
N GLN A 60 -1.65 -21.22 12.21
CA GLN A 60 -0.58 -22.19 12.42
C GLN A 60 -0.39 -23.16 11.24
N GLU A 61 -1.45 -23.52 10.53
CA GLU A 61 -1.40 -24.31 9.30
C GLU A 61 -0.88 -23.47 8.13
N GLY A 62 -1.25 -22.19 8.05
CA GLY A 62 -0.65 -21.23 7.12
C GLY A 62 0.86 -21.07 7.34
N PHE A 63 1.31 -20.92 8.58
CA PHE A 63 2.73 -20.85 8.93
C PHE A 63 3.45 -22.21 8.81
N GLY A 64 2.79 -23.30 9.19
CA GLY A 64 3.32 -24.66 9.16
C GLY A 64 3.44 -25.24 7.75
N ALA A 65 2.55 -24.87 6.83
CA ALA A 65 2.64 -25.19 5.41
C ALA A 65 3.74 -24.38 4.71
N ILE A 66 4.03 -23.15 5.16
CA ILE A 66 5.18 -22.36 4.73
C ILE A 66 6.50 -22.99 5.23
N GLY A 67 6.51 -23.59 6.43
CA GLY A 67 7.68 -24.27 7.00
C GLY A 67 7.96 -25.69 6.46
N ARG A 68 6.93 -26.50 6.18
CA ARG A 68 7.11 -27.92 5.79
C ARG A 68 7.25 -28.18 4.28
N LYS A 69 6.86 -27.26 3.40
CA LYS A 69 7.06 -27.41 1.94
C LYS A 69 8.40 -26.87 1.42
N SER A 70 9.37 -26.63 2.29
CA SER A 70 10.76 -26.29 1.90
C SER A 70 11.63 -27.56 1.75
N GLY A 71 11.08 -28.60 1.15
CA GLY A 71 11.81 -29.82 0.81
C GLY A 71 12.40 -29.74 -0.59
N GLY A 72 13.72 -29.49 -0.67
CA GLY A 72 14.57 -29.96 -1.76
C GLY A 72 14.87 -28.98 -2.90
N LEU A 73 13.87 -28.43 -3.60
CA LEU A 73 14.10 -27.71 -4.87
C LEU A 73 13.71 -26.22 -4.83
N GLY A 74 12.54 -25.88 -4.26
CA GLY A 74 12.10 -24.48 -4.14
C GLY A 74 12.94 -23.62 -3.16
N GLY A 75 13.60 -24.26 -2.19
CA GLY A 75 14.57 -23.57 -1.32
C GLY A 75 15.88 -23.21 -2.04
N LYS A 76 16.31 -24.05 -3.00
CA LYS A 76 17.57 -23.86 -3.74
C LYS A 76 17.47 -22.70 -4.73
N GLU A 77 16.31 -22.50 -5.35
CA GLU A 77 16.04 -21.35 -6.22
C GLU A 77 16.19 -20.03 -5.43
N LYS A 78 15.56 -19.94 -4.26
CA LYS A 78 15.62 -18.76 -3.38
C LYS A 78 17.04 -18.45 -2.94
N VAL A 79 17.81 -19.46 -2.54
CA VAL A 79 19.23 -19.31 -2.17
C VAL A 79 20.06 -18.80 -3.34
N THR A 80 19.79 -19.28 -4.56
CA THR A 80 20.49 -18.84 -5.78
C THR A 80 20.20 -17.36 -6.08
N ILE A 81 18.95 -16.93 -5.93
CA ILE A 81 18.54 -15.52 -6.12
C ILE A 81 19.23 -14.64 -5.07
N ILE A 82 19.19 -15.03 -3.79
CA ILE A 82 19.83 -14.27 -2.71
C ILE A 82 21.34 -14.16 -2.92
N LEU A 83 22.00 -15.25 -3.31
CA LEU A 83 23.43 -15.25 -3.61
C LEU A 83 23.75 -14.32 -4.78
N ASN A 84 22.90 -14.29 -5.83
CA ASN A 84 23.05 -13.35 -6.94
C ASN A 84 22.91 -11.88 -6.47
N CYS A 85 21.97 -11.59 -5.58
CA CYS A 85 21.82 -10.25 -5.00
C CYS A 85 23.05 -9.81 -4.19
N VAL A 86 23.63 -10.72 -3.40
CA VAL A 86 24.85 -10.44 -2.63
C VAL A 86 26.03 -10.16 -3.57
N VAL A 87 26.18 -10.94 -4.63
CA VAL A 87 27.20 -10.75 -5.66
C VAL A 87 27.04 -9.38 -6.34
N LEU A 88 25.83 -8.97 -6.69
CA LEU A 88 25.57 -7.62 -7.24
C LEU A 88 25.89 -6.50 -6.24
N ALA A 89 25.54 -6.68 -4.96
CA ALA A 89 25.81 -5.69 -3.91
C ALA A 89 27.31 -5.53 -3.61
N MET A 90 28.11 -6.57 -3.84
CA MET A 90 29.55 -6.56 -3.65
C MET A 90 30.33 -5.96 -4.84
N GLU A 91 29.66 -5.69 -5.96
CA GLU A 91 30.28 -5.15 -7.17
C GLU A 91 30.66 -3.66 -6.99
N GLN A 92 31.94 -3.35 -7.20
CA GLN A 92 32.45 -1.98 -7.08
C GLN A 92 32.54 -1.31 -8.44
N HIS A 93 31.82 -0.20 -8.60
CA HIS A 93 31.84 0.62 -9.81
C HIS A 93 32.89 1.72 -9.66
N LEU A 94 34.08 1.49 -10.20
CA LEU A 94 35.16 2.48 -10.20
C LEU A 94 35.09 3.34 -11.47
N PRO A 95 35.43 4.64 -11.36
CA PRO A 95 35.53 5.50 -12.54
C PRO A 95 36.60 4.99 -13.52
N LYS A 96 36.47 5.32 -14.80
CA LYS A 96 37.43 4.99 -15.87
C LYS A 96 37.63 3.49 -16.16
N ASN A 97 36.62 2.65 -15.93
CA ASN A 97 36.67 1.19 -16.17
C ASN A 97 37.76 0.46 -15.38
N ASP A 98 38.20 1.04 -14.26
CA ASP A 98 39.14 0.37 -13.37
C ASP A 98 38.45 -0.80 -12.64
N LYS A 99 39.15 -1.92 -12.45
CA LYS A 99 38.60 -3.14 -11.86
C LYS A 99 39.55 -3.71 -10.83
N LYS A 100 39.06 -3.83 -9.59
CA LYS A 100 39.76 -4.59 -8.55
C LYS A 100 39.71 -6.10 -8.83
N PRO A 101 40.70 -6.89 -8.37
CA PRO A 101 40.74 -8.34 -8.58
C PRO A 101 39.52 -9.08 -8.01
N MET A 102 38.87 -8.52 -6.99
CA MET A 102 37.61 -9.05 -6.47
C MET A 102 36.46 -8.89 -7.47
N SER A 103 36.36 -7.73 -8.15
CA SER A 103 35.32 -7.45 -9.13
C SER A 103 35.45 -8.37 -10.35
N GLU A 104 36.68 -8.63 -10.80
CA GLU A 104 36.94 -9.55 -11.91
C GLU A 104 36.52 -11.00 -11.59
N LYS A 105 36.70 -11.45 -10.34
CA LYS A 105 36.18 -12.75 -9.89
C LYS A 105 34.66 -12.79 -9.84
N LEU A 106 34.05 -11.68 -9.47
CA LEU A 106 32.60 -11.52 -9.36
C LEU A 106 31.93 -11.57 -10.74
N GLU A 107 32.51 -10.92 -11.75
CA GLU A 107 32.06 -11.00 -13.15
C GLU A 107 32.05 -12.44 -13.69
N LYS A 108 33.00 -13.29 -13.28
CA LYS A 108 33.03 -14.72 -13.68
C LYS A 108 31.85 -15.52 -13.11
N THR A 109 31.24 -15.07 -12.02
CA THR A 109 30.09 -15.75 -11.41
C THR A 109 28.76 -15.42 -12.10
N GLU A 110 28.67 -14.27 -12.78
CA GLU A 110 27.46 -13.84 -13.48
C GLU A 110 26.95 -14.81 -14.56
N PRO A 111 27.78 -15.36 -15.47
CA PRO A 111 27.31 -16.34 -16.45
C PRO A 111 26.79 -17.62 -15.79
N ILE A 112 27.31 -17.99 -14.61
CA ILE A 112 26.86 -19.17 -13.87
C ILE A 112 25.42 -18.96 -13.38
N PHE A 113 25.14 -17.82 -12.74
CA PHE A 113 23.77 -17.49 -12.31
C PHE A 113 22.80 -17.36 -13.50
N MET A 114 23.28 -16.75 -14.60
CA MET A 114 22.47 -16.60 -15.81
C MET A 114 22.12 -17.97 -16.43
N ALA A 115 23.06 -18.90 -16.48
CA ALA A 115 22.81 -20.26 -16.96
C ALA A 115 21.75 -20.97 -16.10
N ILE A 116 21.83 -20.86 -14.77
CA ILE A 116 20.84 -21.46 -13.86
C ILE A 116 19.44 -20.89 -14.14
N PHE A 117 19.30 -19.58 -14.29
CA PHE A 117 18.01 -18.95 -14.57
C PHE A 117 17.47 -19.29 -15.97
N CYS A 118 18.36 -19.43 -16.96
CA CYS A 118 17.98 -19.86 -18.29
C CYS A 118 17.42 -21.29 -18.29
N ILE A 119 18.11 -22.22 -17.62
CA ILE A 119 17.67 -23.62 -17.49
C ILE A 119 16.30 -23.67 -16.79
N GLU A 120 16.15 -22.94 -15.68
CA GLU A 120 14.89 -22.87 -14.94
C GLU A 120 13.74 -22.32 -15.81
N CYS A 121 13.99 -21.27 -16.60
CA CYS A 121 13.02 -20.71 -17.52
C CYS A 121 12.61 -21.70 -18.62
N VAL A 122 13.59 -22.37 -19.24
CA VAL A 122 13.33 -23.40 -20.27
C VAL A 122 12.51 -24.55 -19.69
N LEU A 123 12.85 -25.04 -18.49
CA LEU A 123 12.10 -26.09 -17.80
C LEU A 123 10.65 -25.65 -17.52
N LYS A 124 10.43 -24.42 -17.04
CA LYS A 124 9.09 -23.87 -16.80
C LYS A 124 8.29 -23.72 -18.10
N VAL A 125 8.92 -23.31 -19.21
CA VAL A 125 8.28 -23.19 -20.53
C VAL A 125 7.87 -24.56 -21.08
N ILE A 126 8.72 -25.58 -20.95
CA ILE A 126 8.40 -26.95 -21.39
C ILE A 126 7.27 -27.54 -20.55
N ALA A 127 7.30 -27.35 -19.22
CA ALA A 127 6.32 -27.94 -18.31
C ALA A 127 4.91 -27.34 -18.45
N PHE A 128 4.80 -26.01 -18.62
CA PHE A 128 3.50 -25.31 -18.67
C PHE A 128 3.02 -25.01 -20.10
N GLY A 129 3.89 -25.18 -21.10
CA GLY A 129 3.65 -24.75 -22.47
C GLY A 129 3.81 -23.23 -22.63
N PHE A 130 4.18 -22.80 -23.84
CA PHE A 130 4.58 -21.41 -24.10
C PHE A 130 3.40 -20.41 -24.05
N VAL A 131 2.37 -20.60 -24.90
CA VAL A 131 1.29 -19.61 -25.09
C VAL A 131 -0.14 -20.19 -25.21
N MET A 132 -0.33 -21.36 -25.82
CA MET A 132 -1.66 -21.79 -26.28
C MET A 132 -2.59 -22.47 -25.25
N HIS A 133 -2.15 -22.75 -24.02
CA HIS A 133 -2.97 -23.42 -23.00
C HIS A 133 -3.40 -22.48 -21.87
N LYS A 134 -4.54 -22.76 -21.22
CA LYS A 134 -5.09 -21.94 -20.11
C LYS A 134 -4.15 -21.84 -18.88
N GLY A 135 -3.12 -22.68 -18.80
CA GLY A 135 -2.05 -22.65 -17.78
C GLY A 135 -0.66 -22.28 -18.32
N SER A 136 -0.57 -21.68 -19.52
CA SER A 136 0.72 -21.39 -20.16
C SER A 136 1.59 -20.39 -19.39
N TYR A 137 2.90 -20.57 -19.52
CA TYR A 137 3.93 -19.85 -18.77
C TYR A 137 3.77 -18.32 -18.81
N LEU A 138 3.52 -17.76 -20.00
CA LEU A 138 3.42 -16.31 -20.23
C LEU A 138 2.11 -15.66 -19.75
N ARG A 139 1.15 -16.44 -19.25
CA ARG A 139 -0.12 -15.86 -18.73
C ARG A 139 0.00 -15.39 -17.28
N SER A 140 0.99 -15.88 -16.54
CA SER A 140 1.29 -15.41 -15.18
C SER A 140 2.19 -14.18 -15.25
N GLY A 141 1.75 -13.05 -14.70
CA GLY A 141 2.52 -11.79 -14.69
C GLY A 141 3.91 -11.93 -14.06
N TRP A 142 4.05 -12.81 -13.06
CA TRP A 142 5.32 -13.10 -12.39
C TRP A 142 6.30 -13.87 -13.28
N ASN A 143 5.80 -14.80 -14.09
CA ASN A 143 6.62 -15.53 -15.06
C ASN A 143 7.06 -14.64 -16.23
N ILE A 144 6.24 -13.64 -16.62
CA ILE A 144 6.62 -12.64 -17.62
C ILE A 144 7.83 -11.83 -17.13
N MET A 145 7.81 -11.41 -15.86
CA MET A 145 8.94 -10.71 -15.24
C MET A 145 10.21 -11.57 -15.24
N ASP A 146 10.10 -12.83 -14.82
CA ASP A 146 11.22 -13.78 -14.85
C ASP A 146 11.79 -13.97 -16.26
N PHE A 147 10.90 -14.06 -17.27
CA PHE A 147 11.27 -14.17 -18.67
C PHE A 147 12.02 -12.93 -19.18
N ILE A 148 11.56 -11.72 -18.85
CA ILE A 148 12.23 -10.46 -19.21
C ILE A 148 13.64 -10.41 -18.63
N VAL A 149 13.83 -10.80 -17.37
CA VAL A 149 15.15 -10.83 -16.72
C VAL A 149 16.09 -11.81 -17.43
N VAL A 150 15.58 -12.98 -17.84
CA VAL A 150 16.38 -13.97 -18.58
C VAL A 150 16.72 -13.48 -19.98
N VAL A 151 15.76 -12.95 -20.74
CA VAL A 151 15.96 -12.46 -22.11
C VAL A 151 16.95 -11.31 -22.13
N THR A 152 16.76 -10.30 -21.27
CA THR A 152 17.69 -9.16 -21.16
C THR A 152 19.09 -9.61 -20.72
N GLY A 153 19.18 -10.60 -19.81
CA GLY A 153 20.44 -11.20 -19.39
C GLY A 153 21.19 -11.91 -20.52
N VAL A 154 20.50 -12.73 -21.32
CA VAL A 154 21.09 -13.42 -22.49
C VAL A 154 21.51 -12.42 -23.56
N LEU A 155 20.69 -11.40 -23.84
CA LEU A 155 21.02 -10.33 -24.77
C LEU A 155 22.28 -9.56 -24.37
N THR A 156 22.54 -9.38 -23.07
CA THR A 156 23.78 -8.74 -22.60
C THR A 156 25.03 -9.60 -22.75
N MET A 157 24.88 -10.93 -22.85
CA MET A 157 26.00 -11.88 -22.95
C MET A 157 26.31 -12.27 -24.40
N MET A 158 25.33 -12.17 -25.31
CA MET A 158 25.61 -12.33 -26.73
C MET A 158 26.46 -11.16 -27.22
N PRO A 159 27.68 -11.40 -27.74
CA PRO A 159 28.40 -10.37 -28.47
C PRO A 159 27.65 -10.14 -29.78
N PHE A 160 26.76 -9.16 -29.81
CA PHE A 160 26.29 -8.58 -31.07
C PHE A 160 27.47 -7.85 -31.70
N SER A 161 28.33 -8.60 -32.37
CA SER A 161 29.30 -8.06 -33.32
C SER A 161 28.56 -7.95 -34.65
N PRO A 162 28.19 -6.74 -35.12
CA PRO A 162 27.70 -6.62 -36.48
C PRO A 162 28.84 -7.05 -37.41
N SER A 163 28.71 -8.25 -37.97
CA SER A 163 29.55 -8.69 -39.10
C SER A 163 29.11 -7.89 -40.33
N GLY A 164 29.66 -6.69 -40.45
CA GLY A 164 29.40 -5.76 -41.55
C GLY A 164 29.86 -4.37 -41.12
N GLY A 165 30.89 -3.85 -41.77
CA GLY A 165 31.65 -2.69 -41.32
C GLY A 165 30.82 -1.44 -41.08
N ASP A 166 30.96 -0.85 -39.89
CA ASP A 166 31.53 0.48 -39.69
C ASP A 166 31.77 0.68 -38.18
N LYS A 167 32.91 1.29 -37.82
CA LYS A 167 33.42 1.40 -36.44
C LYS A 167 32.78 2.52 -35.61
N SER A 168 31.49 2.77 -35.78
CA SER A 168 30.80 3.77 -34.96
C SER A 168 29.33 3.41 -34.80
N GLU A 169 28.87 3.38 -33.55
CA GLU A 169 27.52 2.99 -33.09
C GLU A 169 27.31 1.51 -32.78
N GLY A 170 28.26 0.91 -32.06
CA GLY A 170 27.91 -0.19 -31.17
C GLY A 170 27.00 0.32 -30.06
N VAL A 171 25.78 -0.22 -29.93
CA VAL A 171 24.89 0.05 -28.81
C VAL A 171 25.66 -0.15 -27.51
N ASP A 172 25.73 0.91 -26.69
CA ASP A 172 26.52 0.92 -25.46
C ASP A 172 25.94 -0.10 -24.47
N LEU A 173 26.50 -1.33 -24.46
CA LEU A 173 26.03 -2.46 -23.65
C LEU A 173 26.09 -2.18 -22.13
N ARG A 174 26.62 -1.03 -21.71
CA ARG A 174 26.54 -0.50 -20.34
C ARG A 174 25.10 -0.34 -19.86
N THR A 175 24.20 0.19 -20.69
CA THR A 175 22.80 0.40 -20.31
C THR A 175 22.06 -0.92 -20.12
N LEU A 176 22.36 -1.92 -20.95
CA LEU A 176 21.81 -3.28 -20.79
C LEU A 176 22.40 -3.99 -19.57
N ARG A 177 23.62 -3.65 -19.16
CA ARG A 177 24.22 -4.13 -17.90
C ARG A 177 23.47 -3.64 -16.67
N ALA A 178 22.92 -2.41 -16.71
CA ALA A 178 22.10 -1.88 -15.62
C ALA A 178 20.80 -2.67 -15.40
N VAL A 179 20.26 -3.33 -16.42
CA VAL A 179 19.05 -4.18 -16.32
C VAL A 179 19.23 -5.34 -15.34
N ARG A 180 20.47 -5.73 -15.05
CA ARG A 180 20.80 -6.72 -14.01
C ARG A 180 20.30 -6.30 -12.62
N VAL A 181 20.06 -5.01 -12.38
CA VAL A 181 19.45 -4.47 -11.15
C VAL A 181 18.00 -4.95 -10.95
N LEU A 182 17.35 -5.48 -12.00
CA LEU A 182 16.00 -6.05 -11.90
C LEU A 182 16.01 -7.50 -11.37
N ARG A 183 17.17 -8.20 -11.35
CA ARG A 183 17.27 -9.59 -10.88
C ARG A 183 16.76 -9.81 -9.45
N PRO A 184 16.99 -8.89 -8.47
CA PRO A 184 16.37 -8.98 -7.15
C PRO A 184 14.84 -9.02 -7.16
N LEU A 185 14.17 -8.49 -8.19
CA LEU A 185 12.71 -8.58 -8.32
C LEU A 185 12.24 -10.03 -8.47
N LYS A 186 13.09 -10.95 -8.95
CA LYS A 186 12.81 -12.38 -9.00
C LYS A 186 12.57 -12.99 -7.61
N LEU A 187 13.07 -12.35 -6.55
CA LEU A 187 12.75 -12.74 -5.17
C LEU A 187 11.26 -12.54 -4.85
N VAL A 188 10.63 -11.54 -5.47
CA VAL A 188 9.18 -11.29 -5.37
C VAL A 188 8.40 -12.41 -6.04
N SER A 189 8.80 -12.87 -7.24
CA SER A 189 8.15 -14.01 -7.90
C SER A 189 8.36 -15.33 -7.14
N GLY A 190 9.49 -15.49 -6.43
CA GLY A 190 9.78 -16.69 -5.62
C GLY A 190 9.09 -16.77 -4.25
N ILE A 191 8.64 -15.65 -3.68
CA ILE A 191 8.04 -15.61 -2.33
C ILE A 191 6.58 -15.13 -2.41
N PRO A 192 5.58 -16.03 -2.27
CA PRO A 192 4.17 -15.68 -2.42
C PRO A 192 3.70 -14.63 -1.39
N SER A 193 4.26 -14.64 -0.18
CA SER A 193 3.96 -13.61 0.83
C SER A 193 4.30 -12.20 0.35
N LEU A 194 5.40 -12.03 -0.41
CA LEU A 194 5.81 -10.73 -0.94
C LEU A 194 4.95 -10.31 -2.14
N GLN A 195 4.46 -11.27 -2.94
CA GLN A 195 3.51 -11.01 -4.02
C GLN A 195 2.20 -10.43 -3.49
N VAL A 196 1.69 -10.97 -2.39
CA VAL A 196 0.47 -10.46 -1.74
C VAL A 196 0.69 -9.02 -1.28
N VAL A 197 1.81 -8.74 -0.62
CA VAL A 197 2.14 -7.37 -0.16
C VAL A 197 2.26 -6.40 -1.33
N LEU A 198 3.02 -6.74 -2.37
CA LEU A 198 3.19 -5.87 -3.54
C LEU A 198 1.86 -5.61 -4.26
N LYS A 199 1.03 -6.65 -4.41
CA LYS A 199 -0.31 -6.52 -4.99
C LYS A 199 -1.18 -5.57 -4.16
N SER A 200 -1.14 -5.67 -2.83
CA SER A 200 -1.86 -4.74 -1.95
C SER A 200 -1.39 -3.29 -2.13
N ILE A 201 -0.07 -3.06 -2.25
CA ILE A 201 0.49 -1.71 -2.50
C ILE A 201 0.02 -1.16 -3.85
N LEU A 202 0.11 -1.96 -4.92
CA LEU A 202 -0.30 -1.52 -6.26
C LEU A 202 -1.81 -1.23 -6.34
N CYS A 203 -2.64 -2.02 -5.65
CA CYS A 203 -4.06 -1.75 -5.53
C CYS A 203 -4.34 -0.45 -4.77
N ALA A 204 -3.59 -0.17 -3.70
CA ALA A 204 -3.72 1.07 -2.92
C ALA A 204 -3.21 2.32 -3.65
N MET A 205 -2.34 2.16 -4.66
CA MET A 205 -1.83 3.28 -5.46
C MET A 205 -2.87 3.83 -6.44
N ALA A 206 -3.81 2.99 -6.92
CA ALA A 206 -4.83 3.40 -7.88
C ALA A 206 -5.67 4.62 -7.44
N PRO A 207 -6.22 4.69 -6.20
CA PRO A 207 -6.94 5.90 -5.75
C PRO A 207 -6.02 7.12 -5.60
N LEU A 208 -4.74 6.93 -5.29
CA LEU A 208 -3.76 8.02 -5.17
C LEU A 208 -3.41 8.63 -6.53
N LEU A 209 -3.57 7.90 -7.64
CA LEU A 209 -3.28 8.42 -8.98
C LEU A 209 -4.18 9.61 -9.33
N GLN A 210 -5.45 9.59 -8.94
CA GLN A 210 -6.39 10.70 -9.19
C GLN A 210 -5.94 11.98 -8.49
N ILE A 211 -5.45 11.85 -7.26
CA ILE A 211 -4.83 12.96 -6.53
C ILE A 211 -3.57 13.41 -7.25
N GLY A 212 -2.70 12.46 -7.63
CA GLY A 212 -1.48 12.68 -8.40
C GLY A 212 -1.72 13.56 -9.62
N LEU A 213 -2.80 13.29 -10.35
CA LEU A 213 -3.20 14.07 -11.52
C LEU A 213 -3.61 15.51 -11.16
N LEU A 214 -4.32 15.70 -10.05
CA LEU A 214 -4.66 17.04 -9.54
C LEU A 214 -3.40 17.83 -9.17
N VAL A 215 -2.41 17.18 -8.54
CA VAL A 215 -1.10 17.80 -8.21
C VAL A 215 -0.39 18.23 -9.46
N LEU A 216 -0.33 17.33 -10.45
CA LEU A 216 0.34 17.59 -11.72
C LEU A 216 -0.29 18.80 -12.41
N PHE A 217 -1.62 18.89 -12.40
CA PHE A 217 -2.33 20.05 -12.96
C PHE A 217 -2.00 21.35 -12.22
N ALA A 218 -1.96 21.32 -10.88
CA ALA A 218 -1.53 22.47 -10.09
C ALA A 218 -0.08 22.88 -10.38
N ILE A 219 0.84 21.92 -10.48
CA ILE A 219 2.24 22.15 -10.87
C ILE A 219 2.31 22.84 -12.23
N VAL A 220 1.55 22.36 -13.22
CA VAL A 220 1.52 22.95 -14.56
C VAL A 220 1.02 24.40 -14.52
N ILE A 221 -0.05 24.69 -13.76
CA ILE A 221 -0.57 26.07 -13.63
C ILE A 221 0.50 26.99 -13.06
N PHE A 222 1.11 26.63 -11.93
CA PHE A 222 2.15 27.45 -11.32
C PHE A 222 3.41 27.54 -12.20
N ALA A 223 3.77 26.49 -12.93
CA ALA A 223 4.89 26.51 -13.86
C ALA A 223 4.66 27.47 -15.04
N ILE A 224 3.44 27.54 -15.59
CA ILE A 224 3.09 28.50 -16.64
C ILE A 224 3.16 29.94 -16.09
N ILE A 225 2.59 30.19 -14.91
CA ILE A 225 2.65 31.52 -14.26
C ILE A 225 4.10 31.92 -13.99
N GLY A 226 4.91 31.00 -13.45
CA GLY A 226 6.32 31.23 -13.17
C GLY A 226 7.14 31.45 -14.43
N LEU A 227 6.83 30.75 -15.52
CA LEU A 227 7.47 30.95 -16.83
C LEU A 227 7.21 32.35 -17.37
N GLU A 228 5.97 32.82 -17.32
CA GLU A 228 5.62 34.18 -17.78
C GLU A 228 6.28 35.28 -16.93
N PHE A 229 6.42 35.07 -15.62
CA PHE A 229 6.99 36.09 -14.72
C PHE A 229 8.52 36.09 -14.65
N TYR A 230 9.15 34.93 -14.73
CA TYR A 230 10.58 34.74 -14.46
C TYR A 230 11.37 34.25 -15.67
N SER A 231 10.79 34.32 -16.88
CA SER A 231 11.50 33.99 -18.12
C SER A 231 12.83 34.73 -18.22
N SER A 232 13.91 33.99 -18.47
CA SER A 232 15.27 34.50 -18.64
C SER A 232 15.86 35.25 -17.43
N ALA A 233 15.22 35.20 -16.25
CA ALA A 233 15.63 35.99 -15.09
C ALA A 233 16.96 35.51 -14.47
N PHE A 234 17.33 34.24 -14.68
CA PHE A 234 18.46 33.60 -14.00
C PHE A 234 19.77 33.56 -14.79
N HIS A 235 19.85 34.23 -15.94
CA HIS A 235 21.03 34.17 -16.82
C HIS A 235 22.10 35.22 -16.53
N ALA A 236 21.90 36.06 -15.52
CA ALA A 236 22.83 37.13 -15.17
C ALA A 236 23.67 36.75 -13.94
N ALA A 237 24.99 36.94 -14.01
CA ALA A 237 25.91 36.77 -12.88
C ALA A 237 26.99 37.87 -12.89
N CYS A 238 27.72 38.03 -11.79
CA CYS A 238 28.80 39.00 -11.69
C CYS A 238 30.08 38.44 -12.32
N TYR A 239 30.63 39.17 -13.29
CA TYR A 239 31.87 38.82 -13.98
C TYR A 239 32.96 39.86 -13.72
N ASN A 240 34.19 39.39 -13.57
CA ASN A 240 35.38 40.24 -13.53
C ASN A 240 35.78 40.71 -14.94
N GLU A 241 36.74 41.65 -15.01
CA GLU A 241 37.36 42.12 -16.26
C GLU A 241 37.95 40.98 -17.13
N PHE A 242 38.32 39.85 -16.51
CA PHE A 242 38.84 38.66 -17.19
C PHE A 242 37.75 37.72 -17.74
N GLY A 243 36.47 38.02 -17.53
CA GLY A 243 35.35 37.19 -18.00
C GLY A 243 35.09 35.94 -17.14
N GLU A 244 35.62 35.91 -15.91
CA GLU A 244 35.36 34.84 -14.94
C GLU A 244 34.25 35.24 -13.95
N ILE A 245 33.44 34.27 -13.53
CA ILE A 245 32.37 34.49 -12.55
C ILE A 245 32.99 34.73 -11.17
N VAL A 246 32.62 35.84 -10.53
CA VAL A 246 33.07 36.20 -9.19
C VAL A 246 32.16 35.52 -8.18
N ASN A 247 32.65 34.49 -7.52
CA ASN A 247 31.90 33.80 -6.48
C ASN A 247 32.07 34.56 -5.15
N LEU A 248 31.06 35.34 -4.74
CA LEU A 248 31.00 35.94 -3.39
C LEU A 248 30.56 34.92 -2.32
N SER A 249 29.99 33.80 -2.73
CA SER A 249 29.52 32.71 -1.87
C SER A 249 29.99 31.37 -2.44
N GLU A 250 29.71 30.27 -1.73
CA GLU A 250 30.05 28.90 -2.15
C GLU A 250 29.44 28.55 -3.53
N LYS A 251 28.35 29.23 -3.92
CA LYS A 251 27.71 29.10 -5.23
C LYS A 251 27.41 30.45 -5.87
N PRO A 252 27.52 30.59 -7.20
CA PRO A 252 27.09 31.79 -7.91
C PRO A 252 25.57 31.98 -7.79
N PHE A 253 25.15 33.23 -7.75
CA PHE A 253 23.75 33.66 -7.63
C PHE A 253 23.49 34.80 -8.61
N PRO A 254 22.22 35.02 -9.01
CA PRO A 254 21.93 35.97 -10.07
C PRO A 254 22.10 37.42 -9.63
N CYS A 255 22.37 38.30 -10.59
CA CYS A 255 22.47 39.74 -10.36
C CYS A 255 21.54 40.52 -11.30
N SER A 256 21.42 41.82 -11.03
CA SER A 256 20.67 42.77 -11.83
C SER A 256 21.50 44.03 -12.09
N ASN A 257 21.16 44.75 -13.16
CA ASN A 257 21.64 46.13 -13.40
C ASN A 257 20.56 47.17 -13.02
N LYS A 258 19.50 46.75 -12.32
CA LYS A 258 18.42 47.63 -11.87
C LYS A 258 18.89 48.48 -10.68
N SER A 259 18.18 49.57 -10.39
CA SER A 259 18.49 50.42 -9.24
C SER A 259 18.41 49.62 -7.93
N ALA A 260 19.36 49.83 -7.02
CA ALA A 260 19.35 49.19 -5.69
C ALA A 260 18.05 49.44 -4.89
N SER A 261 17.30 50.49 -5.25
CA SER A 261 15.99 50.81 -4.65
C SER A 261 14.91 49.75 -4.87
N THR A 262 15.04 48.86 -5.86
CA THR A 262 14.10 47.74 -6.07
C THR A 262 14.42 46.50 -5.22
N GLY A 263 15.51 46.53 -4.45
CA GLY A 263 15.99 45.38 -3.67
C GLY A 263 16.50 44.23 -4.54
N ALA A 264 16.91 44.52 -5.77
CA ALA A 264 17.63 43.59 -6.64
C ALA A 264 19.12 43.66 -6.29
N TYR A 265 19.84 42.56 -6.49
CA TYR A 265 21.25 42.48 -6.16
C TYR A 265 22.10 43.04 -7.30
N ASN A 266 22.95 44.03 -6.98
CA ASN A 266 23.95 44.55 -7.89
C ASN A 266 25.33 44.11 -7.41
N CYS A 267 26.26 43.90 -8.34
CA CYS A 267 27.61 43.47 -8.02
C CYS A 267 28.32 44.53 -7.17
N ASP A 268 28.58 44.21 -5.89
CA ASP A 268 29.27 45.12 -4.94
C ASP A 268 30.80 45.10 -5.09
N VAL A 269 31.35 44.15 -5.86
CA VAL A 269 32.79 44.00 -6.04
C VAL A 269 33.31 45.05 -7.04
N PRO A 270 34.35 45.82 -6.70
CA PRO A 270 34.90 46.83 -7.60
C PRO A 270 35.47 46.16 -8.87
N GLY A 271 35.01 46.63 -10.04
CA GLY A 271 35.40 46.07 -11.34
C GLY A 271 34.55 44.88 -11.80
N ALA A 272 33.63 44.37 -10.98
CA ALA A 272 32.69 43.34 -11.39
C ALA A 272 31.46 43.96 -12.07
N ILE A 273 31.08 43.42 -13.22
CA ILE A 273 29.90 43.83 -13.98
C ILE A 273 28.90 42.69 -14.08
N CYS A 274 27.61 43.02 -13.99
CA CYS A 274 26.55 42.04 -14.14
C CYS A 274 26.31 41.76 -15.64
N LEU A 275 26.63 40.54 -16.09
CA LEU A 275 26.48 40.12 -17.48
C LEU A 275 25.53 38.93 -17.60
N SER A 276 24.67 38.95 -18.61
CA SER A 276 23.69 37.90 -18.93
C SER A 276 24.29 36.75 -19.74
N GLN A 277 25.43 36.22 -19.31
CA GLN A 277 26.15 35.11 -19.98
C GLN A 277 26.11 33.81 -19.18
N TRP A 278 25.49 33.82 -18.01
CA TRP A 278 25.48 32.68 -17.12
C TRP A 278 24.40 31.67 -17.54
N ILE A 279 24.75 30.38 -17.51
CA ILE A 279 23.80 29.30 -17.80
C ILE A 279 22.66 29.23 -16.77
N GLY A 280 22.89 29.77 -15.57
CA GLY A 280 21.94 29.80 -14.47
C GLY A 280 22.29 28.85 -13.31
N PRO A 281 21.54 28.91 -12.20
CA PRO A 281 21.80 28.13 -11.01
C PRO A 281 21.68 26.63 -11.28
N ASN A 282 22.42 25.82 -10.52
CA ASN A 282 22.46 24.36 -10.65
C ASN A 282 22.69 23.88 -12.10
N TYR A 283 23.62 24.51 -12.81
CA TYR A 283 23.94 24.21 -14.21
C TYR A 283 22.75 24.38 -15.17
N GLY A 284 21.87 25.35 -14.89
CA GLY A 284 20.70 25.67 -15.72
C GLY A 284 19.46 24.79 -15.48
N ILE A 285 19.52 23.86 -14.52
CA ILE A 285 18.38 22.97 -14.19
C ILE A 285 17.26 23.75 -13.51
N THR A 286 17.61 24.65 -12.58
CA THR A 286 16.63 25.50 -11.89
C THR A 286 16.40 26.77 -12.69
N SER A 287 15.41 26.72 -13.57
CA SER A 287 15.07 27.81 -14.50
C SER A 287 13.58 27.84 -14.82
N PHE A 288 13.11 29.01 -15.28
CA PHE A 288 11.73 29.24 -15.72
C PHE A 288 11.64 29.46 -17.26
N ASP A 289 12.69 29.13 -18.01
CA ASP A 289 12.76 29.44 -19.45
C ASP A 289 11.94 28.46 -20.31
N ASN A 290 11.82 27.22 -19.85
CA ASN A 290 11.04 26.17 -20.51
C ASN A 290 10.06 25.56 -19.53
N ILE A 291 8.89 25.15 -20.02
CA ILE A 291 7.84 24.56 -19.17
C ILE A 291 8.34 23.33 -18.39
N ALA A 292 9.20 22.49 -18.98
CA ALA A 292 9.74 21.31 -18.31
C ALA A 292 10.63 21.67 -17.11
N PHE A 293 11.56 22.62 -17.27
CA PHE A 293 12.42 23.08 -16.18
C PHE A 293 11.63 23.91 -15.14
N ALA A 294 10.64 24.68 -15.58
CA ALA A 294 9.72 25.38 -14.69
C ALA A 294 8.92 24.39 -13.83
N MET A 295 8.41 23.29 -14.41
CA MET A 295 7.73 22.23 -13.66
C MET A 295 8.64 21.54 -12.65
N ILE A 296 9.90 21.26 -13.00
CA ILE A 296 10.88 20.68 -12.06
C ILE A 296 11.16 21.66 -10.91
N THR A 297 11.36 22.94 -11.22
CA THR A 297 11.62 24.00 -10.23
C THR A 297 10.42 24.19 -9.30
N VAL A 298 9.20 24.22 -9.84
CA VAL A 298 7.95 24.31 -9.06
C VAL A 298 7.74 23.05 -8.21
N PHE A 299 8.03 21.86 -8.75
CA PHE A 299 7.98 20.62 -7.99
C PHE A 299 8.96 20.65 -6.81
N GLN A 300 10.20 21.08 -7.03
CA GLN A 300 11.17 21.29 -5.97
C GLN A 300 10.63 22.26 -4.89
N CYS A 301 10.03 23.38 -5.29
CA CYS A 301 9.40 24.30 -4.34
C CYS A 301 8.28 23.65 -3.51
N ILE A 302 7.41 22.86 -4.15
CA ILE A 302 6.29 22.16 -3.50
C ILE A 302 6.77 21.12 -2.48
N THR A 303 7.90 20.46 -2.75
CA THR A 303 8.53 19.53 -1.79
C THR A 303 9.12 20.21 -0.54
N MET A 304 9.03 21.54 -0.45
CA MET A 304 9.59 22.38 0.62
C MET A 304 11.12 22.32 0.72
N GLU A 305 11.82 21.82 -0.29
CA GLU A 305 13.29 21.72 -0.31
C GLU A 305 13.91 22.79 -1.21
N GLY A 306 14.70 23.70 -0.64
CA GLY A 306 15.39 24.76 -1.39
C GLY A 306 14.49 25.82 -2.04
N TRP A 307 13.21 25.90 -1.66
CA TRP A 307 12.26 26.86 -2.21
C TRP A 307 12.61 28.33 -1.90
N THR A 308 13.16 28.58 -0.71
CA THR A 308 13.63 29.92 -0.30
C THR A 308 14.81 30.36 -1.16
N THR A 309 15.71 29.45 -1.52
CA THR A 309 16.84 29.72 -2.41
C THR A 309 16.36 30.18 -3.78
N ILE A 310 15.36 29.51 -4.35
CA ILE A 310 14.77 29.90 -5.65
C ILE A 310 14.09 31.27 -5.54
N MET A 311 13.37 31.53 -4.44
CA MET A 311 12.80 32.86 -4.17
C MET A 311 13.89 33.93 -4.06
N TYR A 312 15.00 33.66 -3.37
CA TYR A 312 16.11 34.61 -3.28
C TYR A 312 16.75 34.86 -4.64
N TYR A 313 16.92 33.84 -5.48
CA TYR A 313 17.37 34.03 -6.87
C TYR A 313 16.42 34.93 -7.68
N THR A 314 15.10 34.83 -7.49
CA THR A 314 14.16 35.78 -8.13
C THR A 314 14.26 37.19 -7.55
N ASN A 315 14.52 37.33 -6.25
CA ASN A 315 14.70 38.64 -5.61
C ASN A 315 15.97 39.32 -6.10
N ASP A 316 17.07 38.58 -6.17
CA ASP A 316 18.37 39.10 -6.58
C ASP A 316 18.38 39.53 -8.06
N SER A 317 17.60 38.85 -8.91
CA SER A 317 17.46 39.19 -10.33
C SER A 317 16.46 40.33 -10.62
N LEU A 318 15.25 40.27 -10.04
CA LEU A 318 14.13 41.17 -10.39
C LEU A 318 13.81 42.23 -9.34
N GLY A 319 14.20 42.01 -8.08
CA GLY A 319 13.81 42.81 -6.91
C GLY A 319 12.83 42.10 -5.98
N SER A 320 12.82 42.44 -4.70
CA SER A 320 12.10 41.69 -3.65
C SER A 320 10.62 42.06 -3.48
N THR A 321 10.14 43.10 -4.17
CA THR A 321 8.84 43.74 -3.88
C THR A 321 7.62 42.84 -4.11
N TYR A 322 7.62 42.01 -5.17
CA TYR A 322 6.42 41.25 -5.59
C TYR A 322 6.60 39.73 -5.64
N ASN A 323 7.82 39.20 -5.60
CA ASN A 323 8.06 37.76 -5.79
C ASN A 323 7.41 36.89 -4.71
N TRP A 324 7.31 37.39 -3.47
CA TRP A 324 6.64 36.70 -2.38
C TRP A 324 5.17 36.37 -2.70
N ALA A 325 4.49 37.17 -3.54
CA ALA A 325 3.11 36.96 -3.93
C ALA A 325 2.93 35.73 -4.85
N TYR A 326 4.01 35.24 -5.46
CA TYR A 326 4.01 33.98 -6.20
C TYR A 326 4.40 32.81 -5.28
N PHE A 327 5.50 32.92 -4.54
CA PHE A 327 6.04 31.81 -3.75
C PHE A 327 5.19 31.46 -2.52
N ILE A 328 4.60 32.45 -1.83
CA ILE A 328 3.78 32.16 -0.65
C ILE A 328 2.51 31.36 -1.00
N PRO A 329 1.68 31.78 -1.99
CA PRO A 329 0.56 30.95 -2.43
C PRO A 329 0.99 29.58 -2.98
N LEU A 330 2.14 29.50 -3.67
CA LEU A 330 2.69 28.23 -4.15
C LEU A 330 2.96 27.26 -2.99
N ILE A 331 3.54 27.71 -1.89
CA ILE A 331 3.81 26.83 -0.73
C ILE A 331 2.51 26.48 0.02
N VAL A 332 1.63 27.46 0.22
CA VAL A 332 0.36 27.23 0.95
C VAL A 332 -0.57 26.29 0.19
N LEU A 333 -0.80 26.55 -1.10
CA LEU A 333 -1.70 25.74 -1.94
C LEU A 333 -1.01 24.50 -2.50
N GLY A 334 0.26 24.61 -2.85
CA GLY A 334 1.00 23.52 -3.48
C GLY A 334 1.56 22.51 -2.49
N SER A 335 1.84 22.87 -1.24
CA SER A 335 2.46 21.96 -0.27
C SER A 335 1.53 21.60 0.90
N PHE A 336 1.02 22.60 1.63
CA PHE A 336 0.14 22.32 2.78
C PHE A 336 -1.19 21.68 2.36
N PHE A 337 -1.87 22.26 1.37
CA PHE A 337 -3.11 21.68 0.86
C PHE A 337 -2.86 20.30 0.23
N MET A 338 -1.74 20.12 -0.47
CA MET A 338 -1.36 18.85 -1.06
C MET A 338 -1.13 17.73 -0.04
N LEU A 339 -0.32 17.98 1.00
CA LEU A 339 -0.09 17.01 2.06
C LEU A 339 -1.40 16.65 2.76
N ASN A 340 -2.25 17.64 3.04
CA ASN A 340 -3.55 17.42 3.68
C ASN A 340 -4.50 16.60 2.81
N LEU A 341 -4.49 16.80 1.49
CA LEU A 341 -5.34 16.06 0.56
C LEU A 341 -4.86 14.60 0.44
N VAL A 342 -3.54 14.36 0.35
CA VAL A 342 -2.98 13.01 0.35
C VAL A 342 -3.31 12.29 1.66
N LEU A 343 -3.10 12.93 2.81
CA LEU A 343 -3.46 12.36 4.12
C LEU A 343 -4.97 12.11 4.25
N GLY A 344 -5.79 13.02 3.72
CA GLY A 344 -7.25 12.89 3.72
C GLY A 344 -7.72 11.69 2.92
N VAL A 345 -7.20 11.48 1.71
CA VAL A 345 -7.59 10.33 0.88
C VAL A 345 -7.01 9.03 1.45
N LEU A 346 -5.77 9.01 1.93
CA LEU A 346 -5.22 7.83 2.61
C LEU A 346 -6.07 7.45 3.82
N SER A 347 -6.46 8.44 4.63
CA SER A 347 -7.36 8.20 5.76
C SER A 347 -8.72 7.68 5.31
N GLY A 348 -9.27 8.20 4.20
CA GLY A 348 -10.52 7.74 3.61
C GLY A 348 -10.45 6.29 3.12
N GLU A 349 -9.39 5.92 2.39
CA GLU A 349 -9.18 4.55 1.92
C GLU A 349 -8.93 3.59 3.09
N PHE A 350 -8.12 3.95 4.09
CA PHE A 350 -7.95 3.13 5.28
C PHE A 350 -9.23 3.00 6.12
N ALA A 351 -10.08 4.03 6.15
CA ALA A 351 -11.39 3.93 6.80
C ALA A 351 -12.32 2.98 6.03
N LYS A 352 -12.32 3.06 4.69
CA LYS A 352 -13.09 2.17 3.82
C LYS A 352 -12.64 0.72 3.94
N GLU A 353 -11.35 0.44 3.93
CA GLU A 353 -10.81 -0.91 4.14
C GLU A 353 -11.23 -1.48 5.51
N ARG A 354 -11.13 -0.68 6.58
CA ARG A 354 -11.59 -1.08 7.92
C ARG A 354 -13.09 -1.33 7.98
N MET A 355 -13.90 -0.47 7.35
CA MET A 355 -15.35 -0.64 7.29
C MET A 355 -15.74 -1.91 6.53
N GLN A 356 -15.07 -2.20 5.42
CA GLN A 356 -15.26 -3.45 4.68
C GLN A 356 -14.88 -4.68 5.52
N GLN A 357 -13.83 -4.58 6.35
CA GLN A 357 -13.45 -5.65 7.26
C GLN A 357 -14.53 -5.90 8.31
N ILE A 358 -15.02 -4.85 8.97
CA ILE A 358 -16.10 -4.95 9.98
C ILE A 358 -17.37 -5.53 9.35
N ASN A 359 -17.76 -5.08 8.15
CA ASN A 359 -18.94 -5.61 7.46
C ASN A 359 -18.80 -7.11 7.14
N ARG A 360 -17.60 -7.58 6.75
CA ARG A 360 -17.35 -9.02 6.53
C ARG A 360 -17.46 -9.84 7.81
N GLU A 361 -16.94 -9.31 8.92
CA GLU A 361 -17.06 -9.96 10.23
C GLU A 361 -18.51 -10.00 10.70
N LEU A 362 -19.26 -8.91 10.50
CA LEU A 362 -20.68 -8.83 10.82
C LEU A 362 -21.52 -9.81 9.99
N GLU A 363 -21.29 -9.89 8.68
CA GLU A 363 -21.97 -10.85 7.80
C GLU A 363 -21.71 -12.29 8.28
N GLY A 364 -20.46 -12.59 8.65
CA GLY A 364 -20.11 -13.87 9.27
C GLY A 364 -20.94 -14.13 10.53
N TYR A 365 -21.02 -13.17 11.46
CA TYR A 365 -21.85 -13.34 12.66
C TYR A 365 -23.33 -13.56 12.35
N ILE A 366 -23.88 -12.88 11.34
CA ILE A 366 -25.27 -13.05 10.91
C ILE A 366 -25.51 -14.46 10.37
N GLU A 367 -24.60 -15.00 9.55
CA GLU A 367 -24.69 -16.38 9.05
C GLU A 367 -24.69 -17.41 10.20
N TRP A 368 -23.84 -17.22 11.21
CA TRP A 368 -23.81 -18.09 12.39
C TRP A 368 -25.09 -18.02 13.22
N ILE A 369 -25.70 -16.83 13.34
CA ILE A 369 -26.98 -16.66 14.05
C ILE A 369 -28.11 -17.39 13.31
N PHE A 370 -28.23 -17.22 12.00
CA PHE A 370 -29.26 -17.92 11.21
C PHE A 370 -29.05 -19.45 11.25
N ALA A 371 -27.81 -19.91 11.13
CA ALA A 371 -27.51 -21.33 11.23
C ALA A 371 -27.89 -21.92 12.61
N ALA A 372 -27.67 -21.17 13.69
CA ALA A 372 -28.08 -21.59 15.03
C ALA A 372 -29.61 -21.59 15.19
N GLU A 373 -30.29 -20.58 14.64
CA GLU A 373 -31.77 -20.51 14.64
C GLU A 373 -32.38 -21.72 13.90
N ASP A 374 -31.84 -22.08 12.74
CA ASP A 374 -32.29 -23.26 11.98
C ASP A 374 -32.12 -24.57 12.76
N VAL A 375 -31.02 -24.74 13.49
CA VAL A 375 -30.78 -25.93 14.32
C VAL A 375 -31.79 -26.01 15.46
N ILE A 376 -32.07 -24.90 16.15
CA ILE A 376 -33.05 -24.85 17.24
C ILE A 376 -34.46 -25.17 16.72
N LEU A 377 -34.84 -24.63 15.56
CA LEU A 377 -36.13 -24.90 14.93
C LEU A 377 -36.26 -26.37 14.50
N GLN A 378 -35.17 -27.01 14.07
CA GLN A 378 -35.16 -28.44 13.80
C GLN A 378 -35.32 -29.26 15.09
N GLU A 379 -34.63 -28.88 16.17
CA GLU A 379 -34.75 -29.56 17.47
C GLU A 379 -36.18 -29.48 18.01
N GLU A 380 -36.84 -28.31 17.96
CA GLU A 380 -38.25 -28.15 18.33
C GLU A 380 -39.18 -29.00 17.47
N ARG A 381 -38.99 -29.05 16.14
CA ARG A 381 -39.78 -29.94 15.27
C ARG A 381 -39.61 -31.41 15.63
N THR A 382 -38.39 -31.85 15.88
CA THR A 382 -38.14 -33.25 16.27
C THR A 382 -38.77 -33.58 17.61
N THR A 383 -38.77 -32.65 18.57
CA THR A 383 -39.43 -32.88 19.87
C THR A 383 -40.95 -32.89 19.76
N ASP A 384 -41.54 -32.08 18.87
CA ASP A 384 -42.98 -32.11 18.61
C ASP A 384 -43.39 -33.39 17.86
N GLU A 385 -42.61 -33.86 16.90
CA GLU A 385 -42.82 -35.16 16.24
C GLU A 385 -42.72 -36.32 17.24
N GLU A 386 -41.68 -36.35 18.09
CA GLU A 386 -41.55 -37.34 19.16
C GLU A 386 -42.76 -37.30 20.11
N ARG A 387 -43.23 -36.11 20.51
CA ARG A 387 -44.43 -35.97 21.35
C ARG A 387 -45.68 -36.55 20.70
N VAL A 388 -45.89 -36.31 19.41
CA VAL A 388 -47.04 -36.86 18.68
C VAL A 388 -46.98 -38.39 18.65
N THR A 389 -45.81 -38.97 18.38
CA THR A 389 -45.66 -40.44 18.38
C THR A 389 -45.92 -41.08 19.75
N ILE A 390 -45.48 -40.44 20.85
CA ILE A 390 -45.75 -40.93 22.21
C ILE A 390 -47.25 -40.87 22.53
N MET A 391 -47.95 -39.83 22.09
CA MET A 391 -49.41 -39.72 22.28
C MET A 391 -50.19 -40.80 21.51
N GLU A 392 -49.78 -41.11 20.28
CA GLU A 392 -50.38 -42.22 19.51
C GLU A 392 -50.14 -43.58 20.18
N ASP A 393 -48.95 -43.82 20.72
CA ASP A 393 -48.64 -45.04 21.47
C ASP A 393 -49.47 -45.14 22.77
N ASP A 394 -49.65 -44.04 23.51
CA ASP A 394 -50.50 -44.01 24.71
C ASP A 394 -51.98 -44.26 24.37
N ASP A 395 -52.50 -43.70 23.28
CA ASP A 395 -53.88 -43.95 22.82
C ASP A 395 -54.09 -45.43 22.43
N LEU A 396 -53.11 -46.06 21.77
CA LEU A 396 -53.14 -47.50 21.47
C LEU A 396 -53.11 -48.39 22.73
N VAL A 397 -52.40 -47.95 23.79
CA VAL A 397 -52.39 -48.63 25.09
C VAL A 397 -53.74 -48.49 25.80
N VAL A 398 -54.38 -47.32 25.73
CA VAL A 398 -55.71 -47.07 26.29
C VAL A 398 -56.78 -47.89 25.55
N ASP A 399 -56.74 -47.94 24.22
CA ASP A 399 -57.65 -48.76 23.42
C ASP A 399 -57.49 -50.26 23.70
N ASN A 400 -56.24 -50.74 23.84
CA ASN A 400 -55.99 -52.12 24.26
C ASN A 400 -56.54 -52.42 25.67
N ARG A 401 -56.46 -51.48 26.63
CA ARG A 401 -57.06 -51.66 27.97
C ARG A 401 -58.59 -51.63 27.93
N LEU A 402 -59.20 -50.77 27.13
CA LEU A 402 -60.66 -50.70 26.96
C LEU A 402 -61.23 -51.92 26.21
N GLY A 403 -60.49 -52.45 25.24
CA GLY A 403 -60.79 -53.72 24.59
C GLY A 403 -60.72 -54.92 25.55
N ASN A 404 -59.71 -54.95 26.42
CA ASN A 404 -59.55 -56.01 27.41
C ASN A 404 -60.61 -55.94 28.53
N ASN A 405 -61.04 -54.74 28.94
CA ASN A 405 -62.13 -54.56 29.90
C ASN A 405 -63.52 -54.86 29.30
N ARG A 406 -63.72 -54.71 27.99
CA ARG A 406 -64.96 -55.16 27.32
C ARG A 406 -65.06 -56.68 27.24
N LEU A 407 -63.94 -57.37 27.02
CA LEU A 407 -63.87 -58.84 27.03
C LEU A 407 -64.00 -59.46 28.45
N GLY A 408 -63.79 -58.67 29.50
CA GLY A 408 -63.97 -59.09 30.90
C GLY A 408 -65.39 -58.87 31.46
N ALA A 409 -66.22 -58.02 30.84
CA ALA A 409 -67.58 -57.72 31.31
C ALA A 409 -68.67 -58.65 30.74
N ASP A 410 -68.36 -59.43 29.70
CA ASP A 410 -69.28 -60.42 29.10
C ASP A 410 -69.15 -61.82 29.74
N ASN A 411 -68.40 -61.97 30.84
CA ASN A 411 -68.14 -63.24 31.52
C ASN A 411 -68.43 -63.21 33.04
N MET A 412 -69.50 -62.53 33.46
CA MET A 412 -70.04 -62.71 34.82
C MET A 412 -71.56 -62.68 34.88
#